data_AF-A0A2E6NAR1-F1
#
_entry.id   AF-A0A2E6NAR1-F1
#
_cell.length_a   1.000
_cell.length_b   1.000
_cell.length_c   1.000
_cell.angle_alpha   90.00
_cell.angle_beta   90.00
_cell.angle_gamma   90.00
#
_symmetry.space_group_name_H-M   'P 1'
#
loop_
_entity.id
_entity.type
_entity.pdbx_description
1 polymer ?
#
loop_
_entity_poly.entity_id
_entity_poly.type
_entity_poly.pdbx_seq_one_letter_code
_entity_poly.pdbx_strand_id
1 'polypeptide(L)' 'ATIMMPHPERCFRSVQMSYKPDDQFTGEAGPWLKMFQNARSYVG' A
#
# COMPACT_ATOMS: atom_id res chain seq x y z
N ALA A 1 -2.75 -5.18 -18.03
CA ALA A 1 -2.11 -5.69 -16.81
C ALA A 1 -0.94 -4.78 -16.46
N THR A 2 -0.76 -4.44 -15.19
CA THR A 2 0.37 -3.62 -14.72
C THR A 2 1.45 -4.54 -14.16
N ILE A 3 2.70 -4.36 -14.58
CA ILE A 3 3.87 -5.03 -14.00
C ILE A 3 4.80 -3.97 -13.43
N MET A 4 5.49 -4.30 -12.34
CA MET A 4 6.37 -3.36 -11.67
C MET A 4 7.51 -4.09 -10.96
N MET A 5 8.67 -3.43 -10.90
CA MET A 5 9.85 -3.92 -10.18
C MET A 5 9.81 -3.70 -8.66
N PRO A 6 9.16 -2.65 -8.11
CA PRO A 6 9.00 -2.52 -6.67
C PRO A 6 8.11 -3.61 -6.07
N HIS A 7 8.20 -3.79 -4.74
CA HIS A 7 7.47 -4.80 -3.97
C HIS A 7 6.37 -4.14 -3.10
N PRO A 8 5.22 -3.72 -3.68
CA PRO A 8 4.14 -3.07 -2.93
C PRO A 8 3.56 -3.94 -1.81
N GLU A 9 3.68 -5.27 -1.94
CA GLU A 9 3.26 -6.26 -0.96
C GLU A 9 4.16 -6.34 0.29
N ARG A 10 5.37 -5.77 0.24
CA ARG A 10 6.25 -5.69 1.43
C ARG A 10 5.98 -4.47 2.29
N CYS A 11 5.35 -3.43 1.75
CA CYS A 11 5.16 -2.14 2.41
C CYS A 11 3.69 -1.66 2.40
N PHE A 12 2.73 -2.59 2.40
CA PHE A 12 1.30 -2.23 2.39
C PHE A 12 0.79 -1.73 3.75
N ARG A 13 1.49 -2.02 4.85
CA ARG A 13 1.21 -1.45 6.17
C ARG A 13 2.12 -0.25 6.44
N SER A 14 1.60 0.75 7.12
CA SER A 14 2.34 1.97 7.49
C SER A 14 3.61 1.67 8.28
N VAL A 15 3.56 0.70 9.21
CA VAL A 15 4.69 0.27 10.06
C VAL A 15 5.84 -0.39 9.27
N GLN A 16 5.58 -0.87 8.05
CA GLN A 16 6.60 -1.51 7.21
C GLN A 16 7.42 -0.49 6.40
N MET A 17 7.01 0.77 6.39
CA MET A 17 7.73 1.84 5.68
C MET A 17 8.94 2.27 6.51
N SER A 18 10.13 2.28 5.90
CA SER A 18 11.37 2.75 6.57
C SER A 18 11.28 4.20 7.03
N TYR A 19 10.45 4.99 6.34
CA TYR A 19 10.10 6.35 6.69
C TYR A 19 8.66 6.63 6.26
N LYS A 20 7.92 7.36 7.09
CA LYS A 20 6.66 8.00 6.73
C LYS A 20 6.56 9.34 7.48
N PRO A 21 5.88 10.37 6.92
CA PRO A 21 5.57 11.57 7.69
C PRO A 21 4.71 11.25 8.92
N ASP A 22 4.85 12.05 9.97
CA ASP A 22 4.13 11.84 11.23
C ASP A 22 2.62 12.08 11.10
N ASP A 23 2.22 13.01 10.24
CA ASP A 23 0.84 13.40 9.97
C ASP A 23 0.14 12.52 8.91
N GLN A 24 0.87 11.60 8.27
CA GLN A 24 0.35 10.74 7.21
C GLN A 24 0.43 9.25 7.58
N PHE A 25 -0.51 8.47 7.03
CA PHE A 25 -0.60 7.02 7.23
C PHE A 25 -0.47 6.66 8.72
N THR A 26 -1.22 7.37 9.57
CA THR A 26 -1.17 7.27 11.05
C THR A 26 -1.88 6.02 11.59
N GLY A 27 -2.76 5.41 10.78
CA GLY A 27 -3.35 4.10 11.03
C GLY A 27 -2.51 2.95 10.50
N GLU A 28 -3.10 1.76 10.38
CA GLU A 28 -2.38 0.57 9.90
C GLU A 28 -2.09 0.57 8.39
N ALA A 29 -2.95 1.21 7.60
CA ALA A 29 -2.88 1.17 6.15
C ALA A 29 -1.77 2.10 5.62
N GLY A 30 -0.84 1.52 4.85
CA GLY A 30 0.08 2.26 4.02
C GLY A 30 -0.51 2.57 2.63
N PRO A 31 0.16 3.41 1.82
CA PRO A 31 -0.35 3.82 0.51
C PRO A 31 -0.51 2.64 -0.46
N TRP A 32 0.39 1.67 -0.40
CA TRP A 32 0.40 0.53 -1.32
C TRP A 32 -0.81 -0.39 -1.15
N LEU A 33 -1.48 -0.39 0.01
CA LEU A 33 -2.71 -1.16 0.21
C LEU A 33 -3.81 -0.77 -0.80
N LYS A 34 -3.84 0.50 -1.23
CA LYS A 34 -4.83 0.99 -2.19
C LYS A 34 -4.76 0.26 -3.53
N MET A 35 -3.57 -0.16 -3.97
CA MET A 35 -3.39 -0.92 -5.21
C MET A 35 -4.17 -2.24 -5.16
N PHE A 36 -4.08 -2.98 -4.05
CA PHE A 36 -4.79 -4.26 -3.86
C PHE A 36 -6.30 -4.06 -3.63
N GLN A 37 -6.69 -2.99 -2.93
CA GLN A 37 -8.10 -2.62 -2.80
C GLN A 37 -8.75 -2.29 -4.14
N ASN A 38 -8.04 -1.60 -5.03
CA ASN A 38 -8.53 -1.32 -6.38
C ASN A 38 -8.72 -2.62 -7.17
N ALA A 39 -7.80 -3.58 -7.05
CA ALA A 39 -7.96 -4.90 -7.65
C ALA A 39 -9.19 -5.64 -7.10
N ARG A 40 -9.40 -5.64 -5.78
CA ARG A 40 -10.59 -6.24 -5.15
C ARG A 40 -11.89 -5.56 -5.58
N SER A 41 -11.89 -4.24 -5.68
CA SER A 41 -13.04 -3.46 -6.16
C SER A 41 -13.37 -3.75 -7.62
N TYR A 42 -12.35 -4.06 -8.44
CA TYR A 42 -12.54 -4.37 -9.85
C TYR A 42 -13.21 -5.74 -10.06
N VAL A 43 -12.85 -6.75 -9.26
CA VAL A 43 -13.36 -8.12 -9.45
C VAL A 43 -14.71 -8.39 -8.78
N GLY A 44 -15.20 -7.53 -7.88
CA GLY A 44 -16.42 -7.78 -7.09
C GLY A 44 -16.18 -8.75 -5.95
#